data_AF-A0A8H3LGY1-F1
#
_entry.id   AF-A0A8H3LGY1-F1
#
_cell.length_a   1.000
_cell.length_b   1.000
_cell.length_c   1.000
_cell.angle_alpha   90.00
_cell.angle_beta   90.00
_cell.angle_gamma   90.00
#
_symmetry.space_group_name_H-M   'P 1'
#
loop_
_entity.id
_entity.type
_entity.pdbx_description
1 polymer ?
#
loop_
_entity_poly.entity_id
_entity_poly.type
_entity_poly.pdbx_seq_one_letter_code
_entity_poly.pdbx_strand_id
1 'polypeptide(L)'
;MPPELFDNELIQYKLTETEHADFVRSLNMNEDETCVEQTPVVFVEGFLGPGKPAYWGPLEKTFSSSDVENNKNQKLKNRRCIFVTPGCGSSLYDRAIEIFYQIKGGRVDYGEEHSKKSGHSRYGREYPGLYPEWSASKPLHFLGHSLGGVTIWKLQQLLASDIFPDYLNPHPDMILSLTAVSSPLKGSQSVYLLGATTDPAGKVRPFSFGAWLGRFVHIYEYLDIKWLKSMTYDFNVDHWNLSFRKNWDFSSLLPWNIKKATNTLIEESNELMQETANSMCLTYGLLQCLYKSPWLNCVDNAPYDMTIHAMKEANATSKTFEKTFYRTYVTSITYEDHVTKYHYPKFSFSLPIPIYFLSRFTGSFKFPEDTPDPPVSYEEMYKWYENDGICPKYSQEHPHHDCSLDKCKHQKGLPEGAAPYKIEAGIWDVWENDNTSHFGLVSVCYESHKQRLFFRGYKEYLDQIDQLDNR
;
A
#
# COMPACT_ATOMS: atom_id res chain seq x y z
N MET A 1 -80.16 22.47 -16.87
CA MET A 1 -79.90 21.22 -16.12
C MET A 1 -78.51 20.73 -16.48
N PRO A 2 -77.66 20.34 -15.52
CA PRO A 2 -77.74 20.50 -14.06
C PRO A 2 -76.37 21.03 -13.49
N PRO A 3 -75.97 20.87 -12.21
CA PRO A 3 -76.25 21.83 -11.13
C PRO A 3 -75.05 22.12 -10.14
N GLU A 4 -75.27 23.01 -9.15
CA GLU A 4 -74.79 22.95 -7.73
C GLU A 4 -73.27 23.09 -7.40
N LEU A 5 -72.76 23.59 -6.25
CA LEU A 5 -73.26 23.82 -4.88
C LEU A 5 -72.18 24.66 -4.07
N PHE A 6 -72.58 25.76 -3.40
CA PHE A 6 -72.23 26.25 -2.03
C PHE A 6 -70.89 26.93 -1.63
N ASP A 7 -70.98 28.24 -1.31
CA ASP A 7 -70.99 28.91 0.01
C ASP A 7 -70.20 28.44 1.26
N ASN A 8 -69.72 29.47 1.98
CA ASN A 8 -69.46 29.62 3.44
C ASN A 8 -68.23 28.90 4.04
N GLU A 9 -67.55 29.34 5.09
CA GLU A 9 -67.41 30.57 5.90
C GLU A 9 -66.20 30.30 6.83
N LEU A 10 -65.55 31.35 7.33
CA LEU A 10 -64.81 31.46 8.60
C LEU A 10 -64.74 30.20 9.50
N ILE A 11 -63.55 29.61 9.66
CA ILE A 11 -63.20 28.82 10.86
C ILE A 11 -61.85 29.27 11.40
N GLN A 12 -61.90 29.86 12.60
CA GLN A 12 -60.78 30.05 13.51
C GLN A 12 -60.10 28.70 13.82
N TYR A 13 -58.81 28.57 13.52
CA TYR A 13 -58.05 27.39 13.94
C TYR A 13 -57.61 27.53 15.40
N LYS A 14 -58.32 26.83 16.30
CA LYS A 14 -57.78 26.35 17.57
C LYS A 14 -56.71 25.30 17.23
N LEU A 15 -55.44 25.63 17.42
CA LEU A 15 -54.38 24.62 17.54
C LEU A 15 -54.72 23.75 18.75
N THR A 16 -54.82 22.45 18.54
CA THR A 16 -55.02 21.50 19.64
C THR A 16 -53.72 21.40 20.45
N GLU A 17 -53.80 21.24 21.78
CA GLU A 17 -52.61 21.03 22.64
C GLU A 17 -51.74 19.87 22.15
N THR A 18 -52.33 18.90 21.43
CA THR A 18 -51.67 17.78 20.79
C THR A 18 -50.79 18.21 19.60
N GLU A 19 -51.26 19.12 18.74
CA GLU A 19 -50.47 19.64 17.62
C GLU A 19 -49.31 20.53 18.08
N HIS A 20 -49.51 21.28 19.19
CA HIS A 20 -48.43 22.04 19.80
C HIS A 20 -47.43 21.13 20.51
N ALA A 21 -47.88 20.05 21.15
CA ALA A 21 -47.00 19.03 21.72
C ALA A 21 -46.21 18.29 20.64
N ASP A 22 -46.81 17.96 19.50
CA ASP A 22 -46.13 17.30 18.38
C ASP A 22 -45.17 18.24 17.64
N PHE A 23 -45.46 19.54 17.59
CA PHE A 23 -44.53 20.56 17.08
C PHE A 23 -43.36 20.84 18.04
N VAL A 24 -43.61 20.89 19.35
CA VAL A 24 -42.55 20.98 20.36
C VAL A 24 -41.73 19.68 20.41
N ARG A 25 -42.35 18.52 20.14
CA ARG A 25 -41.66 17.23 20.01
C ARG A 25 -40.82 17.15 18.74
N SER A 26 -41.26 17.75 17.63
CA SER A 26 -40.46 17.86 16.40
C SER A 26 -39.32 18.88 16.52
N LEU A 27 -39.47 19.91 17.35
CA LEU A 27 -38.39 20.84 17.71
C LEU A 27 -37.39 20.24 18.73
N ASN A 28 -37.85 19.34 19.61
CA ASN A 28 -37.01 18.62 20.58
C ASN A 28 -36.37 17.33 20.02
N MET A 29 -36.58 16.98 18.75
CA MET A 29 -35.85 15.91 18.05
C MET A 29 -34.46 16.34 17.54
N ASN A 30 -33.97 17.51 17.98
CA ASN A 30 -32.63 18.00 17.71
C ASN A 30 -31.77 18.09 18.99
N GLU A 31 -32.02 17.24 19.99
CA GLU A 31 -30.99 16.95 21.00
C GLU A 31 -29.97 16.01 20.36
N ASP A 32 -28.90 16.62 19.82
CA ASP A 32 -27.60 16.06 19.48
C ASP A 32 -27.50 14.52 19.40
N GLU A 33 -27.99 13.93 18.30
CA GLU A 33 -27.50 12.62 17.88
C GLU A 33 -26.00 12.75 17.55
N THR A 34 -25.14 12.47 18.53
CA THR A 34 -23.69 12.45 18.34
C THR A 34 -23.32 11.32 17.37
N CYS A 35 -23.25 11.62 16.08
CA CYS A 35 -22.70 10.70 15.09
C CYS A 35 -21.19 10.55 15.32
N VAL A 36 -20.76 9.41 15.85
CA VAL A 36 -19.33 9.11 16.00
C VAL A 36 -18.75 8.79 14.62
N GLU A 37 -17.75 9.57 14.21
CA GLU A 37 -17.01 9.34 12.97
C GLU A 37 -15.98 8.24 13.21
N GLN A 38 -16.08 7.14 12.45
CA GLN A 38 -15.13 6.04 12.55
C GLN A 38 -13.81 6.40 11.87
N THR A 39 -12.69 5.93 12.43
CA THR A 39 -11.35 6.15 11.88
C THR A 39 -11.25 5.61 10.45
N PRO A 40 -10.85 6.42 9.44
CA PRO A 40 -10.73 5.92 8.08
C PRO A 40 -9.68 4.81 7.92
N VAL A 41 -9.84 3.98 6.89
CA VAL A 41 -8.89 2.92 6.53
C VAL A 41 -8.27 3.20 5.16
N VAL A 42 -6.94 3.10 5.09
CA VAL A 42 -6.14 3.26 3.89
C VAL A 42 -5.75 1.89 3.34
N PHE A 43 -5.99 1.68 2.06
CA PHE A 43 -5.67 0.45 1.34
C PHE A 43 -4.44 0.66 0.46
N VAL A 44 -3.39 -0.14 0.69
CA VAL A 44 -2.10 -0.04 0.02
C VAL A 44 -1.81 -1.31 -0.77
N GLU A 45 -1.78 -1.19 -2.10
CA GLU A 45 -1.59 -2.32 -2.99
C GLU A 45 -0.12 -2.79 -3.06
N GLY A 46 0.04 -4.03 -3.50
CA GLY A 46 1.34 -4.68 -3.67
C GLY A 46 2.09 -4.32 -4.96
N PHE A 47 3.07 -5.15 -5.29
CA PHE A 47 3.83 -5.07 -6.53
C PHE A 47 2.91 -5.32 -7.73
N LEU A 48 2.94 -4.44 -8.73
CA LEU A 48 2.06 -4.48 -9.93
C LEU A 48 0.55 -4.52 -9.63
N GLY A 49 0.09 -3.98 -8.49
CA GLY A 49 -1.34 -3.88 -8.16
C GLY A 49 -2.10 -2.98 -9.15
N PRO A 50 -3.36 -3.30 -9.55
CA PRO A 50 -4.09 -2.64 -10.63
C PRO A 50 -4.43 -1.16 -10.39
N GLY A 51 -4.24 -0.64 -9.18
CA GLY A 51 -4.58 0.73 -8.79
C GLY A 51 -6.08 1.00 -8.80
N LYS A 52 -6.90 -0.02 -8.54
CA LYS A 52 -8.37 0.05 -8.69
C LYS A 52 -9.04 -0.47 -7.42
N PRO A 53 -10.05 0.24 -6.86
CA PRO A 53 -10.78 -0.22 -5.67
C PRO A 53 -11.33 -1.65 -5.76
N ALA A 54 -11.70 -2.09 -6.98
CA ALA A 54 -12.17 -3.46 -7.25
C ALA A 54 -11.18 -4.57 -6.84
N TYR A 55 -9.88 -4.26 -6.76
CA TYR A 55 -8.84 -5.15 -6.24
C TYR A 55 -9.12 -5.62 -4.81
N TRP A 56 -9.72 -4.74 -4.00
CA TRP A 56 -10.04 -5.04 -2.61
C TRP A 56 -11.41 -5.73 -2.45
N GLY A 57 -12.16 -5.90 -3.53
CA GLY A 57 -13.53 -6.42 -3.50
C GLY A 57 -14.57 -5.35 -3.12
N PRO A 58 -15.83 -5.75 -2.84
CA PRO A 58 -16.94 -4.83 -2.59
C PRO A 58 -16.92 -4.27 -1.16
N LEU A 59 -15.85 -3.54 -0.81
CA LEU A 59 -15.60 -3.02 0.53
C LEU A 59 -16.70 -2.13 1.08
N GLU A 60 -17.34 -1.34 0.21
CA GLU A 60 -18.42 -0.43 0.61
C GLU A 60 -19.57 -1.15 1.30
N LYS A 61 -19.88 -2.39 0.90
CA LYS A 61 -20.93 -3.21 1.55
C LYS A 61 -20.49 -3.76 2.90
N THR A 62 -19.19 -3.97 3.09
CA THR A 62 -18.66 -4.48 4.36
C THR A 62 -18.54 -3.34 5.36
N PHE A 63 -17.96 -2.21 4.95
CA PHE A 63 -17.72 -1.04 5.79
C PHE A 63 -18.89 -0.07 5.86
N SER A 64 -19.99 -0.34 5.16
CA SER A 64 -21.26 0.31 5.44
C SER A 64 -21.76 -0.11 6.82
N SER A 65 -22.24 0.86 7.60
CA SER A 65 -23.04 0.60 8.78
C SER A 65 -24.30 -0.13 8.35
N SER A 66 -24.33 -1.45 8.45
CA SER A 66 -25.61 -2.15 8.59
C SER A 66 -26.15 -1.74 9.96
N ASP A 67 -27.32 -1.12 10.00
CA ASP A 67 -28.04 -0.79 11.23
C ASP A 67 -28.13 -2.02 12.14
N VAL A 68 -27.16 -2.21 13.03
CA VAL A 68 -27.26 -3.20 14.09
C VAL A 68 -28.01 -2.51 15.21
N GLU A 69 -29.21 -3.02 15.46
CA GLU A 69 -30.28 -2.60 16.39
C GLU A 69 -29.88 -2.35 17.87
N ASN A 70 -28.61 -2.14 18.21
CA ASN A 70 -28.14 -2.24 19.60
C ASN A 70 -27.90 -0.93 20.35
N ASN A 71 -28.17 0.25 19.79
CA ASN A 71 -28.25 1.48 20.61
C ASN A 71 -29.17 2.52 19.95
N LYS A 72 -30.32 2.79 20.59
CA LYS A 72 -31.35 3.73 20.08
C LYS A 72 -30.91 5.20 19.96
N ASN A 73 -29.68 5.55 20.35
CA ASN A 73 -29.23 6.94 20.44
C ASN A 73 -27.90 7.25 19.70
N GLN A 74 -27.35 6.34 18.87
CA GLN A 74 -26.08 6.63 18.16
C GLN A 74 -26.01 6.02 16.76
N LYS A 75 -26.02 6.89 15.75
CA LYS A 75 -25.87 6.49 14.34
C LYS A 75 -24.38 6.52 13.96
N LEU A 76 -23.81 5.34 13.70
CA LEU A 76 -22.42 5.22 13.21
C LEU A 76 -22.37 5.57 11.72
N LYS A 77 -21.51 6.53 11.33
CA LYS A 77 -21.21 6.77 9.93
C LYS A 77 -20.40 5.61 9.35
N ASN A 78 -20.59 5.33 8.06
CA ASN A 78 -19.79 4.35 7.33
C ASN A 78 -18.30 4.69 7.45
N ARG A 79 -17.46 3.68 7.70
CA ARG A 79 -16.01 3.87 7.73
C ARG A 79 -15.51 4.28 6.34
N ARG A 80 -14.83 5.42 6.26
CA ARG A 80 -14.26 5.92 5.01
C ARG A 80 -13.11 5.02 4.54
N CYS A 81 -13.19 4.54 3.30
CA CYS A 81 -12.13 3.78 2.64
C CYS A 81 -11.31 4.71 1.72
N ILE A 82 -10.00 4.74 1.91
CA ILE A 82 -9.04 5.54 1.13
C ILE A 82 -8.15 4.59 0.34
N PHE A 83 -8.02 4.80 -0.96
CA PHE A 83 -7.18 3.98 -1.84
C PHE A 83 -6.00 4.80 -2.33
N VAL A 84 -4.78 4.29 -2.15
CA VAL A 84 -3.55 4.93 -2.63
C VAL A 84 -2.85 4.05 -3.66
N THR A 85 -2.19 4.67 -4.63
CA THR A 85 -1.53 4.00 -5.75
C THR A 85 -0.08 4.49 -5.90
N PRO A 86 0.82 4.11 -4.97
CA PRO A 86 2.25 4.39 -5.11
C PRO A 86 2.87 3.60 -6.27
N GLY A 87 4.08 3.99 -6.67
CA GLY A 87 4.89 3.37 -7.71
C GLY A 87 4.96 1.86 -7.56
N CYS A 88 4.49 1.14 -8.56
CA CYS A 88 4.21 -0.29 -8.41
C CYS A 88 5.47 -1.16 -8.32
N GLY A 89 6.62 -0.61 -8.71
CA GLY A 89 7.95 -1.23 -8.58
C GLY A 89 9.04 -0.29 -8.04
N SER A 90 8.66 0.88 -7.53
CA SER A 90 9.57 1.81 -6.84
C SER A 90 10.00 1.24 -5.49
N SER A 91 11.06 1.78 -4.89
CA SER A 91 11.54 1.33 -3.57
C SER A 91 10.48 1.51 -2.48
N LEU A 92 10.63 0.79 -1.37
CA LEU A 92 9.82 0.97 -0.17
C LEU A 92 9.91 2.41 0.34
N TYR A 93 11.08 3.05 0.20
CA TYR A 93 11.28 4.45 0.56
C TYR A 93 10.40 5.35 -0.32
N ASP A 94 10.55 5.29 -1.64
CA ASP A 94 9.78 6.12 -2.58
C ASP A 94 8.29 5.92 -2.43
N ARG A 95 7.85 4.66 -2.35
CA ARG A 95 6.44 4.32 -2.16
C ARG A 95 5.90 4.89 -0.85
N ALA A 96 6.67 4.88 0.23
CA ALA A 96 6.25 5.45 1.50
C ALA A 96 6.11 6.97 1.42
N ILE A 97 7.06 7.68 0.79
CA ILE A 97 6.98 9.13 0.55
C ILE A 97 5.74 9.45 -0.32
N GLU A 98 5.52 8.70 -1.39
CA GLU A 98 4.36 8.88 -2.27
C GLU A 98 3.02 8.65 -1.56
N ILE A 99 2.91 7.62 -0.72
CA ILE A 99 1.70 7.39 0.10
C ILE A 99 1.48 8.56 1.03
N PHE A 100 2.53 9.05 1.69
CA PHE A 100 2.43 10.19 2.61
C PHE A 100 1.82 11.41 1.92
N TYR A 101 2.35 11.81 0.75
CA TYR A 101 1.84 12.96 -0.01
C TYR A 101 0.48 12.69 -0.69
N GLN A 102 0.16 11.45 -1.08
CA GLN A 102 -1.19 11.12 -1.55
C GLN A 102 -2.25 11.34 -0.48
N ILE A 103 -1.95 11.03 0.78
CA ILE A 103 -2.87 11.20 1.90
C ILE A 103 -2.86 12.66 2.38
N LYS A 104 -1.68 13.20 2.70
CA LYS A 104 -1.52 14.52 3.30
C LYS A 104 -1.75 15.67 2.31
N GLY A 105 -1.45 15.45 1.04
CA GLY A 105 -1.45 16.45 -0.02
C GLY A 105 -0.12 17.17 -0.18
N GLY A 106 0.06 17.82 -1.33
CA GLY A 106 1.28 18.53 -1.72
C GLY A 106 2.09 17.80 -2.78
N ARG A 107 3.23 18.40 -3.13
CA ARG A 107 4.18 17.84 -4.09
C ARG A 107 5.10 16.83 -3.40
N VAL A 108 5.20 15.64 -3.98
CA VAL A 108 6.13 14.61 -3.53
C VAL A 108 7.56 15.15 -3.54
N ASP A 109 8.23 15.09 -2.39
CA ASP A 109 9.66 15.38 -2.22
C ASP A 109 10.35 14.12 -1.68
N TYR A 110 11.10 13.43 -2.52
CA TYR A 110 11.87 12.23 -2.15
C TYR A 110 13.12 12.57 -1.30
N GLY A 111 13.45 13.85 -1.17
CA GLY A 111 14.64 14.33 -0.45
C GLY A 111 15.86 14.46 -1.36
N GLU A 112 16.62 15.54 -1.18
CA GLU A 112 17.76 15.87 -2.04
C GLU A 112 18.86 14.83 -2.00
N GLU A 113 19.24 14.35 -0.80
CA GLU A 113 20.30 13.37 -0.63
C GLU A 113 19.93 12.01 -1.23
N HIS A 114 18.70 11.56 -0.97
CA HIS A 114 18.18 10.30 -1.51
C HIS A 114 18.18 10.33 -3.04
N SER A 115 17.59 11.37 -3.64
CA SER A 115 17.49 11.48 -5.09
C SER A 115 18.85 11.62 -5.79
N LYS A 116 19.82 12.31 -5.18
CA LYS A 116 21.20 12.35 -5.69
C LYS A 116 21.87 10.97 -5.63
N LYS A 117 21.67 10.21 -4.55
CA LYS A 117 22.23 8.87 -4.38
C LYS A 117 21.62 7.86 -5.34
N SER A 118 20.30 7.90 -5.51
CA SER A 118 19.54 6.96 -6.34
C SER A 118 19.56 7.34 -7.83
N GLY A 119 19.83 8.60 -8.16
CA GLY A 119 19.93 9.08 -9.55
C GLY A 119 18.56 9.31 -10.21
N HIS A 120 17.56 9.75 -9.44
CA HIS A 120 16.24 10.14 -9.94
C HIS A 120 15.87 11.57 -9.50
N SER A 121 14.72 12.06 -9.93
CA SER A 121 14.23 13.41 -9.59
C SER A 121 13.88 13.52 -8.11
N ARG A 122 14.26 14.64 -7.49
CA ARG A 122 13.83 14.99 -6.11
C ARG A 122 12.33 15.14 -5.97
N TYR A 123 11.69 15.75 -6.96
CA TYR A 123 10.27 16.04 -6.89
C TYR A 123 9.46 15.12 -7.82
N GLY A 124 8.41 14.53 -7.26
CA GLY A 124 7.44 13.69 -7.97
C GLY A 124 6.17 14.46 -8.34
N ARG A 125 5.06 13.71 -8.36
CA ARG A 125 3.70 14.22 -8.62
C ARG A 125 3.21 15.13 -7.49
N GLU A 126 2.19 15.92 -7.80
CA GLU A 126 1.46 16.73 -6.82
C GLU A 126 0.07 16.15 -6.58
N TYR A 127 -0.33 16.08 -5.32
CA TYR A 127 -1.59 15.47 -4.90
C TYR A 127 -2.43 16.47 -4.10
N PRO A 128 -3.77 16.46 -4.26
CA PRO A 128 -4.66 17.32 -3.47
C PRO A 128 -4.75 16.92 -1.99
N GLY A 129 -4.35 15.70 -1.65
CA GLY A 129 -4.49 15.12 -0.31
C GLY A 129 -5.84 14.45 -0.11
N LEU A 130 -5.82 13.12 0.07
CA LEU A 130 -7.03 12.32 0.32
C LEU A 130 -7.57 12.52 1.74
N TYR A 131 -6.70 12.84 2.71
CA TYR A 131 -7.05 13.14 4.10
C TYR A 131 -6.04 14.16 4.69
N PRO A 132 -6.10 15.45 4.32
CA PRO A 132 -5.11 16.47 4.72
C PRO A 132 -4.97 16.66 6.24
N GLU A 133 -6.03 16.38 6.99
CA GLU A 133 -6.07 16.43 8.45
C GLU A 133 -5.37 15.24 9.15
N TRP A 134 -4.82 14.29 8.38
CA TRP A 134 -4.06 13.15 8.91
C TRP A 134 -2.95 13.61 9.84
N SER A 135 -2.99 13.16 11.09
CA SER A 135 -2.10 13.59 12.17
C SER A 135 -2.16 12.60 13.34
N ALA A 136 -1.31 12.77 14.36
CA ALA A 136 -1.35 11.91 15.55
C ALA A 136 -2.68 12.01 16.33
N SER A 137 -3.43 13.12 16.19
CA SER A 137 -4.77 13.28 16.78
C SER A 137 -5.90 12.82 15.86
N LYS A 138 -5.59 12.52 14.60
CA LYS A 138 -6.51 11.92 13.61
C LYS A 138 -5.77 10.81 12.87
N PRO A 139 -5.40 9.73 13.59
CA PRO A 139 -4.62 8.66 13.01
C PRO A 139 -5.47 7.84 12.03
N LEU A 140 -4.84 6.97 11.26
CA LEU A 140 -5.52 6.14 10.26
C LEU A 140 -5.21 4.66 10.44
N HIS A 141 -6.16 3.80 10.08
CA HIS A 141 -5.89 2.38 9.88
C HIS A 141 -5.27 2.16 8.51
N PHE A 142 -4.34 1.22 8.40
CA PHE A 142 -3.73 0.83 7.14
C PHE A 142 -3.88 -0.68 6.92
N LEU A 143 -4.33 -1.06 5.73
CA LEU A 143 -4.30 -2.43 5.24
C LEU A 143 -3.41 -2.49 4.00
N GLY A 144 -2.33 -3.26 4.07
CA GLY A 144 -1.43 -3.51 2.96
C GLY A 144 -1.47 -4.96 2.51
N HIS A 145 -1.54 -5.17 1.20
CA HIS A 145 -1.37 -6.50 0.61
C HIS A 145 0.00 -6.62 -0.02
N SER A 146 0.68 -7.76 0.16
CA SER A 146 1.97 -8.05 -0.46
C SER A 146 3.01 -6.96 -0.14
N LEU A 147 3.65 -6.35 -1.14
CA LEU A 147 4.55 -5.21 -0.98
C LEU A 147 3.93 -4.04 -0.20
N GLY A 148 2.60 -3.86 -0.26
CA GLY A 148 1.88 -2.80 0.44
C GLY A 148 2.04 -2.87 1.95
N GLY A 149 1.98 -4.06 2.56
CA GLY A 149 2.17 -4.23 4.00
C GLY A 149 3.58 -3.84 4.45
N VAL A 150 4.58 -4.22 3.66
CA VAL A 150 5.99 -3.84 3.91
C VAL A 150 6.21 -2.34 3.68
N THR A 151 5.48 -1.73 2.73
CA THR A 151 5.53 -0.28 2.47
C THR A 151 4.97 0.51 3.67
N ILE A 152 3.84 0.07 4.26
CA ILE A 152 3.27 0.72 5.44
C ILE A 152 4.23 0.60 6.63
N TRP A 153 4.86 -0.57 6.79
CA TRP A 153 5.90 -0.76 7.80
C TRP A 153 7.02 0.26 7.65
N LYS A 154 7.56 0.42 6.42
CA LYS A 154 8.58 1.42 6.11
C LYS A 154 8.09 2.84 6.36
N LEU A 155 6.87 3.18 5.94
CA LEU A 155 6.25 4.50 6.16
C LEU A 155 6.22 4.86 7.64
N GLN A 156 5.84 3.92 8.51
CA GLN A 156 5.82 4.20 9.94
C GLN A 156 7.20 4.50 10.51
N GLN A 157 8.23 3.77 10.06
CA GLN A 157 9.60 4.05 10.47
C GLN A 157 10.05 5.44 9.98
N LEU A 158 9.67 5.84 8.77
CA LEU A 158 9.99 7.17 8.22
C LEU A 158 9.24 8.29 8.97
N LEU A 159 8.00 8.07 9.38
CA LEU A 159 7.23 8.99 10.22
C LEU A 159 7.86 9.23 11.60
N ALA A 160 8.74 8.33 12.05
CA ALA A 160 9.51 8.45 13.29
C ALA A 160 10.94 8.99 13.07
N SER A 161 11.22 9.49 11.86
CA SER A 161 12.53 10.04 11.46
C SER A 161 12.39 11.46 10.94
N ASP A 162 13.51 12.13 10.71
CA ASP A 162 13.56 13.54 10.28
C ASP A 162 13.48 13.72 8.75
N ILE A 163 12.92 12.73 8.04
CA ILE A 163 12.84 12.74 6.57
C ILE A 163 11.73 13.66 6.06
N PHE A 164 10.61 13.75 6.78
CA PHE A 164 9.50 14.63 6.40
C PHE A 164 9.67 16.03 7.02
N PRO A 165 9.23 17.10 6.35
CA PRO A 165 9.34 18.44 6.90
C PRO A 165 8.59 18.64 8.22
N ASP A 166 9.23 19.25 9.21
CA ASP A 166 8.69 19.47 10.58
C ASP A 166 7.31 20.14 10.59
N TYR A 167 7.06 21.09 9.68
CA TYR A 167 5.79 21.82 9.62
C TYR A 167 4.58 20.92 9.28
N LEU A 168 4.81 19.72 8.75
CA LEU A 168 3.77 18.72 8.51
C LEU A 168 3.44 17.90 9.76
N ASN A 169 4.22 18.07 10.84
CA ASN A 169 4.13 17.34 12.11
C ASN A 169 4.10 15.81 11.94
N PRO A 170 5.09 15.20 11.25
CA PRO A 170 5.16 13.76 11.08
C PRO A 170 5.33 13.07 12.44
N HIS A 171 4.60 11.97 12.67
CA HIS A 171 4.72 11.17 13.89
C HIS A 171 4.27 9.72 13.64
N PRO A 172 4.92 8.69 14.24
CA PRO A 172 4.52 7.29 14.04
C PRO A 172 3.10 6.96 14.52
N ASP A 173 2.61 7.68 15.53
CA ASP A 173 1.23 7.56 16.03
C ASP A 173 0.17 8.03 15.01
N MET A 174 0.57 8.59 13.86
CA MET A 174 -0.35 8.83 12.73
C MET A 174 -0.91 7.52 12.16
N ILE A 175 -0.30 6.38 12.46
CA ILE A 175 -0.78 5.04 12.09
C ILE A 175 -1.38 4.38 13.34
N LEU A 176 -2.71 4.31 13.39
CA LEU A 176 -3.44 3.66 14.49
C LEU A 176 -3.29 2.15 14.41
N SER A 177 -3.39 1.57 13.21
CA SER A 177 -3.13 0.15 13.00
C SER A 177 -2.46 -0.14 11.66
N LEU A 178 -1.58 -1.12 11.66
CA LEU A 178 -0.96 -1.70 10.47
C LEU A 178 -1.43 -3.15 10.34
N THR A 179 -2.20 -3.44 9.29
CA THR A 179 -2.58 -4.80 8.90
C THR A 179 -1.88 -5.19 7.61
N ALA A 180 -1.07 -6.24 7.66
CA ALA A 180 -0.33 -6.76 6.52
C ALA A 180 -0.91 -8.12 6.08
N VAL A 181 -1.28 -8.26 4.82
CA VAL A 181 -1.82 -9.51 4.26
C VAL A 181 -0.83 -10.04 3.23
N SER A 182 -0.41 -11.29 3.38
CA SER A 182 0.51 -11.95 2.44
C SER A 182 1.80 -11.13 2.17
N SER A 183 2.29 -10.38 3.16
CA SER A 183 3.37 -9.39 2.96
C SER A 183 4.74 -9.97 3.36
N PRO A 184 5.78 -9.93 2.51
CA PRO A 184 7.08 -10.51 2.81
C PRO A 184 7.93 -9.59 3.71
N LEU A 185 7.56 -9.47 5.00
CA LEU A 185 8.21 -8.58 5.98
C LEU A 185 9.67 -8.95 6.27
N LYS A 186 10.15 -10.15 5.91
CA LYS A 186 11.56 -10.58 5.99
C LYS A 186 12.22 -10.73 4.60
N GLY A 187 11.54 -10.33 3.52
CA GLY A 187 11.96 -10.54 2.13
C GLY A 187 11.44 -11.86 1.54
N SER A 188 11.77 -12.17 0.29
CA SER A 188 11.25 -13.36 -0.40
C SER A 188 12.26 -13.98 -1.35
N GLN A 189 12.31 -15.31 -1.44
CA GLN A 189 13.17 -15.98 -2.43
C GLN A 189 12.71 -15.72 -3.88
N SER A 190 11.43 -15.37 -4.05
CA SER A 190 10.82 -15.13 -5.35
C SER A 190 11.55 -14.04 -6.13
N VAL A 191 12.11 -13.01 -5.48
CA VAL A 191 12.85 -11.97 -6.21
C VAL A 191 14.15 -12.50 -6.84
N TYR A 192 14.84 -13.44 -6.19
CA TYR A 192 16.04 -14.06 -6.76
C TYR A 192 15.68 -14.99 -7.93
N LEU A 193 14.57 -15.71 -7.83
CA LEU A 193 14.03 -16.53 -8.92
C LEU A 193 13.64 -15.67 -10.13
N LEU A 194 13.15 -14.45 -9.90
CA LEU A 194 12.80 -13.48 -10.93
C LEU A 194 14.01 -12.67 -11.43
N GLY A 195 15.17 -12.78 -10.78
CA GLY A 195 16.46 -12.33 -11.29
C GLY A 195 17.25 -11.34 -10.44
N ALA A 196 16.75 -10.95 -9.26
CA ALA A 196 17.57 -10.22 -8.29
C ALA A 196 18.80 -11.04 -7.89
N THR A 197 19.84 -10.35 -7.42
CA THR A 197 21.08 -10.97 -6.94
C THR A 197 21.32 -10.60 -5.49
N THR A 198 22.33 -11.23 -4.87
CA THR A 198 22.83 -10.84 -3.55
C THR A 198 23.89 -9.73 -3.63
N ASP A 199 24.12 -9.17 -4.82
CA ASP A 199 25.10 -8.10 -5.01
C ASP A 199 24.60 -6.81 -4.33
N PRO A 200 25.38 -6.19 -3.43
CA PRO A 200 25.00 -4.94 -2.75
C PRO A 200 24.72 -3.78 -3.69
N ALA A 201 25.15 -3.84 -4.96
CA ALA A 201 24.83 -2.85 -5.97
C ALA A 201 23.44 -3.03 -6.60
N GLY A 202 22.68 -4.07 -6.20
CA GLY A 202 21.34 -4.34 -6.72
C GLY A 202 21.33 -4.78 -8.18
N LYS A 203 22.30 -5.62 -8.59
CA LYS A 203 22.36 -6.12 -9.97
C LYS A 203 21.23 -7.10 -10.26
N VAL A 204 20.74 -7.07 -11.51
CA VAL A 204 19.72 -8.02 -12.01
C VAL A 204 20.31 -8.89 -13.11
N ARG A 205 19.97 -10.18 -13.10
CA ARG A 205 20.38 -11.15 -14.12
C ARG A 205 19.78 -10.75 -15.48
N PRO A 206 20.58 -10.52 -16.54
CA PRO A 206 20.14 -9.84 -17.75
C PRO A 206 19.07 -10.58 -18.57
N PHE A 207 18.97 -11.91 -18.44
CA PHE A 207 18.00 -12.74 -19.16
C PHE A 207 16.89 -13.32 -18.27
N SER A 208 16.76 -12.82 -17.03
CA SER A 208 15.69 -13.26 -16.14
C SER A 208 14.33 -12.72 -16.57
N PHE A 209 13.26 -13.30 -16.01
CA PHE A 209 11.91 -12.78 -16.19
C PHE A 209 11.78 -11.32 -15.76
N GLY A 210 12.34 -10.95 -14.60
CA GLY A 210 12.33 -9.57 -14.10
C GLY A 210 13.03 -8.59 -15.03
N ALA A 211 14.15 -8.98 -15.65
CA ALA A 211 14.84 -8.13 -16.63
C ALA A 211 13.99 -7.91 -17.89
N TRP A 212 13.31 -8.95 -18.39
CA TRP A 212 12.38 -8.81 -19.52
C TRP A 212 11.16 -7.96 -19.20
N LEU A 213 10.56 -8.16 -18.03
CA LEU A 213 9.46 -7.33 -17.56
C LEU A 213 9.88 -5.87 -17.46
N GLY A 214 11.04 -5.59 -16.87
CA GLY A 214 11.51 -4.22 -16.75
C GLY A 214 11.86 -3.56 -18.09
N ARG A 215 12.36 -4.31 -19.09
CA ARG A 215 12.50 -3.82 -20.47
C ARG A 215 11.15 -3.45 -21.08
N PHE A 216 10.11 -4.26 -20.84
CA PHE A 216 8.75 -3.94 -21.27
C PHE A 216 8.26 -2.64 -20.61
N VAL A 217 8.45 -2.47 -19.29
CA VAL A 217 8.10 -1.22 -18.58
C VAL A 217 8.85 -0.03 -19.17
N HIS A 218 10.14 -0.17 -19.46
CA HIS A 218 10.91 0.90 -20.12
C HIS A 218 10.35 1.30 -21.48
N ILE A 219 9.97 0.34 -22.32
CA ILE A 219 9.34 0.64 -23.62
C ILE A 219 8.00 1.35 -23.41
N TYR A 220 7.19 0.84 -22.48
CA TYR A 220 5.87 1.40 -22.17
C TYR A 220 5.95 2.85 -21.66
N GLU A 221 6.84 3.10 -20.69
CA GLU A 221 7.06 4.41 -20.09
C GLU A 221 7.78 5.37 -21.03
N TYR A 222 8.70 4.87 -21.84
CA TYR A 222 9.36 5.67 -22.87
C TYR A 222 8.35 6.22 -23.86
N LEU A 223 7.40 5.42 -24.33
CA LEU A 223 6.37 5.84 -25.30
C LEU A 223 5.39 6.88 -24.73
N ASP A 224 5.18 6.89 -23.41
CA ASP A 224 4.40 7.90 -22.67
C ASP A 224 3.07 8.28 -23.33
N ILE A 225 2.29 7.25 -23.67
CA ILE A 225 0.99 7.37 -24.34
C ILE A 225 -0.10 7.55 -23.28
N LYS A 226 -0.53 8.80 -23.05
CA LYS A 226 -1.47 9.17 -21.97
C LYS A 226 -2.79 8.39 -21.99
N TRP A 227 -3.41 8.21 -23.16
CA TRP A 227 -4.68 7.47 -23.26
C TRP A 227 -4.51 5.99 -22.91
N LEU A 228 -3.37 5.40 -23.28
CA LEU A 228 -3.05 4.00 -22.98
C LEU A 228 -2.85 3.81 -21.48
N LYS A 229 -2.08 4.70 -20.84
CA LYS A 229 -1.89 4.72 -19.37
C LYS A 229 -3.22 4.85 -18.63
N SER A 230 -4.08 5.77 -19.06
CA SER A 230 -5.41 5.95 -18.46
C SER A 230 -6.33 4.73 -18.60
N MET A 231 -6.23 3.97 -19.70
CA MET A 231 -7.06 2.79 -19.92
C MET A 231 -6.49 1.52 -19.29
N THR A 232 -5.16 1.39 -19.25
CA THR A 232 -4.47 0.15 -18.88
C THR A 232 -3.90 0.23 -17.48
N TYR A 233 -2.72 0.81 -17.34
CA TYR A 233 -1.92 0.76 -16.13
C TYR A 233 -0.94 1.92 -16.06
N ASP A 234 -0.86 2.57 -14.91
CA ASP A 234 0.12 3.61 -14.62
C ASP A 234 1.14 3.07 -13.62
N PHE A 235 2.41 2.94 -14.04
CA PHE A 235 3.48 2.42 -13.20
C PHE A 235 3.89 3.40 -12.10
N ASN A 236 3.55 4.69 -12.24
CA ASN A 236 3.90 5.78 -11.32
C ASN A 236 5.41 5.81 -11.00
N VAL A 237 6.22 5.88 -12.06
CA VAL A 237 7.70 5.92 -12.02
C VAL A 237 8.25 7.22 -12.62
N ASP A 238 7.47 8.32 -12.56
CA ASP A 238 7.80 9.57 -13.24
C ASP A 238 9.11 10.21 -12.78
N HIS A 239 9.52 9.96 -11.53
CA HIS A 239 10.76 10.48 -10.96
C HIS A 239 12.01 9.96 -11.68
N TRP A 240 11.93 8.80 -12.33
CA TRP A 240 13.01 8.23 -13.16
C TRP A 240 13.15 8.87 -14.54
N ASN A 241 12.24 9.78 -14.95
CA ASN A 241 12.31 10.51 -16.22
C ASN A 241 12.53 9.63 -17.47
N LEU A 242 11.79 8.52 -17.57
CA LEU A 242 11.93 7.54 -18.66
C LEU A 242 11.28 7.97 -19.99
N SER A 243 10.39 8.96 -19.98
CA SER A 243 9.58 9.39 -21.14
C SER A 243 10.40 10.04 -22.26
N PHE A 244 10.10 9.68 -23.51
CA PHE A 244 10.69 10.32 -24.70
C PHE A 244 10.48 11.84 -24.73
N ARG A 245 9.37 12.33 -24.15
CA ARG A 245 9.00 13.75 -24.16
C ARG A 245 9.96 14.60 -23.33
N LYS A 246 10.52 14.02 -22.27
CA LYS A 246 11.54 14.66 -21.42
C LYS A 246 12.94 14.53 -22.01
N ASN A 247 13.17 13.52 -22.85
CA ASN A 247 14.41 13.31 -23.59
C ASN A 247 14.51 14.17 -24.87
N TRP A 248 13.38 14.71 -25.36
CA TRP A 248 13.29 15.53 -26.56
C TRP A 248 13.10 17.01 -26.19
N ASP A 249 14.16 17.64 -25.71
CA ASP A 249 14.19 19.11 -25.62
C ASP A 249 14.63 19.69 -26.99
N PHE A 250 13.78 20.55 -27.56
CA PHE A 250 14.00 21.25 -28.84
C PHE A 250 15.25 22.15 -28.82
N SER A 251 15.80 22.42 -27.64
CA SER A 251 17.08 23.14 -27.47
C SER A 251 18.27 22.47 -28.18
N SER A 252 18.17 21.17 -28.46
CA SER A 252 19.17 20.39 -29.19
C SER A 252 19.15 20.61 -30.72
N LEU A 253 18.09 21.24 -31.26
CA LEU A 253 17.90 21.47 -32.70
C LEU A 253 18.18 22.92 -33.14
N LEU A 254 18.52 23.83 -32.21
CA LEU A 254 18.82 25.22 -32.53
C LEU A 254 20.28 25.41 -32.98
N PRO A 255 20.54 26.12 -34.09
CA PRO A 255 21.89 26.54 -34.50
C PRO A 255 22.59 27.32 -33.38
N TRP A 256 23.90 27.10 -33.20
CA TRP A 256 24.74 27.69 -32.14
C TRP A 256 24.59 29.22 -32.00
N ASN A 257 24.31 29.92 -33.10
CA ASN A 257 24.15 31.36 -33.15
C ASN A 257 22.87 31.87 -32.45
N ILE A 258 21.81 31.06 -32.38
CA ILE A 258 20.57 31.39 -31.66
C ILE A 258 20.76 31.14 -30.16
N LYS A 259 21.53 30.09 -29.81
CA LYS A 259 21.88 29.71 -28.43
C LYS A 259 22.57 30.84 -27.67
N LYS A 260 23.40 31.64 -28.36
CA LYS A 260 24.09 32.79 -27.78
C LYS A 260 23.15 33.99 -27.58
N ALA A 261 22.11 34.14 -28.39
CA ALA A 261 21.15 35.25 -28.28
C ALA A 261 20.06 34.97 -27.23
N THR A 262 19.60 33.72 -27.10
CA THR A 262 18.65 33.33 -26.05
C THR A 262 19.26 33.39 -24.65
N ASN A 263 20.54 33.03 -24.51
CA ASN A 263 21.20 33.09 -23.20
C ASN A 263 21.40 34.52 -22.67
N THR A 264 21.59 35.52 -23.55
CA THR A 264 21.72 36.93 -23.13
C THR A 264 20.39 37.60 -22.83
N LEU A 265 19.28 37.07 -23.37
CA LEU A 265 17.93 37.63 -23.16
C LEU A 265 17.22 37.04 -21.93
N ILE A 266 17.71 35.90 -21.40
CA ILE A 266 17.14 35.22 -20.23
C ILE A 266 17.69 35.79 -18.90
N GLU A 267 18.77 36.60 -18.94
CA GLU A 267 19.36 37.21 -17.74
C GLU A 267 18.56 38.41 -17.16
N GLU A 268 17.43 38.82 -17.75
CA GLU A 268 16.68 40.01 -17.31
C GLU A 268 15.19 39.83 -16.94
N SER A 269 14.67 38.60 -16.81
CA SER A 269 13.30 38.40 -16.28
C SER A 269 13.25 37.46 -15.09
N ASN A 270 13.16 38.06 -13.90
CA ASN A 270 12.84 37.39 -12.63
C ASN A 270 11.43 36.79 -12.67
N GLU A 271 11.33 35.49 -12.95
CA GLU A 271 10.20 34.62 -12.53
C GLU A 271 10.49 33.10 -12.66
N LEU A 272 11.77 32.69 -12.81
CA LEU A 272 12.12 31.31 -13.20
C LEU A 272 13.05 30.57 -12.20
N MET A 273 12.86 30.78 -10.90
CA MET A 273 13.55 29.99 -9.86
C MET A 273 12.98 28.56 -9.68
N GLN A 274 12.01 28.16 -10.50
CA GLN A 274 11.39 26.83 -10.46
C GLN A 274 11.96 25.85 -11.51
N GLU A 275 12.66 26.35 -12.54
CA GLU A 275 13.32 25.50 -13.55
C GLU A 275 14.74 25.11 -13.16
N THR A 276 15.44 25.89 -12.33
CA THR A 276 16.79 25.55 -11.87
C THR A 276 16.80 24.37 -10.88
N ALA A 277 15.66 24.01 -10.30
CA ALA A 277 15.50 22.81 -9.47
C ALA A 277 15.44 21.50 -10.28
N ASN A 278 15.20 21.57 -11.60
CA ASN A 278 15.25 20.40 -12.50
C ASN A 278 16.70 20.05 -12.91
N SER A 279 17.71 20.79 -12.43
CA SER A 279 19.09 20.77 -12.92
C SER A 279 19.99 19.60 -12.45
N MET A 280 19.45 18.55 -11.84
CA MET A 280 20.27 17.38 -11.43
C MET A 280 19.61 16.01 -11.68
N CYS A 281 18.55 15.92 -12.49
CA CYS A 281 18.05 14.59 -12.87
C CYS A 281 18.75 14.09 -14.13
N LEU A 282 19.31 12.88 -14.07
CA LEU A 282 19.74 12.15 -15.26
C LEU A 282 18.52 11.80 -16.10
N THR A 283 18.52 12.18 -17.37
CA THR A 283 17.61 11.64 -18.38
C THR A 283 18.22 10.38 -18.97
N TYR A 284 17.41 9.34 -19.14
CA TYR A 284 17.90 8.04 -19.59
C TYR A 284 17.38 7.72 -20.99
N GLY A 285 18.29 7.43 -21.91
CA GLY A 285 17.94 7.01 -23.26
C GLY A 285 17.38 5.58 -23.27
N LEU A 286 16.41 5.28 -24.13
CA LEU A 286 15.77 3.96 -24.19
C LEU A 286 16.78 2.82 -24.38
N LEU A 287 17.75 2.96 -25.28
CA LEU A 287 18.77 1.93 -25.52
C LEU A 287 19.62 1.65 -24.28
N GLN A 288 19.96 2.70 -23.51
CA GLN A 288 20.64 2.55 -22.23
C GLN A 288 19.77 1.76 -21.25
N CYS A 289 18.49 2.13 -21.11
CA CYS A 289 17.55 1.44 -20.24
C CYS A 289 17.37 -0.05 -20.62
N LEU A 290 17.35 -0.37 -21.91
CA LEU A 290 17.20 -1.75 -22.41
C LEU A 290 18.45 -2.61 -22.22
N TYR A 291 19.64 -2.01 -22.33
CA TYR A 291 20.92 -2.67 -22.11
C TYR A 291 21.22 -2.82 -20.62
N LYS A 292 21.18 -1.72 -19.87
CA LYS A 292 21.43 -1.65 -18.43
C LYS A 292 20.53 -0.60 -17.80
N SER A 293 19.36 -1.05 -17.35
CA SER A 293 18.35 -0.24 -16.69
C SER A 293 18.90 0.44 -15.43
N PRO A 294 18.86 1.78 -15.32
CA PRO A 294 19.26 2.52 -14.12
C PRO A 294 18.29 2.28 -12.95
N TRP A 295 17.01 2.08 -13.25
CA TRP A 295 15.97 1.76 -12.28
C TRP A 295 16.07 0.32 -11.72
N LEU A 296 16.41 -0.66 -12.57
CA LEU A 296 16.46 -2.07 -12.15
C LEU A 296 17.84 -2.49 -11.63
N ASN A 297 18.92 -1.88 -12.13
CA ASN A 297 20.29 -2.19 -11.68
C ASN A 297 20.76 -1.16 -10.66
N CYS A 298 19.95 -0.95 -9.63
CA CYS A 298 20.27 -0.16 -8.47
C CYS A 298 19.58 -0.76 -7.24
N VAL A 299 19.83 -0.16 -6.08
CA VAL A 299 19.22 -0.56 -4.80
C VAL A 299 17.86 0.10 -4.56
N ASP A 300 17.45 1.02 -5.43
CA ASP A 300 16.26 1.86 -5.25
C ASP A 300 15.08 1.34 -6.08
N ASN A 301 14.66 0.10 -5.80
CA ASN A 301 13.51 -0.53 -6.43
C ASN A 301 12.94 -1.65 -5.56
N ALA A 302 11.65 -1.97 -5.77
CA ALA A 302 10.96 -3.01 -5.01
C ALA A 302 11.63 -4.40 -5.08
N PRO A 303 12.09 -4.90 -6.25
CA PRO A 303 12.80 -6.18 -6.31
C PRO A 303 14.02 -6.27 -5.39
N TYR A 304 14.83 -5.20 -5.31
CA TYR A 304 15.98 -5.15 -4.40
C TYR A 304 15.53 -5.11 -2.93
N ASP A 305 14.60 -4.22 -2.59
CA ASP A 305 14.12 -4.07 -1.21
C ASP A 305 13.48 -5.35 -0.68
N MET A 306 12.86 -6.16 -1.54
CA MET A 306 12.26 -7.44 -1.18
C MET A 306 13.26 -8.61 -1.11
N THR A 307 14.55 -8.36 -1.33
CA THR A 307 15.58 -9.36 -1.05
C THR A 307 15.68 -9.59 0.46
N ILE A 308 16.07 -10.81 0.83
CA ILE A 308 16.19 -11.19 2.26
C ILE A 308 17.26 -10.33 2.96
N HIS A 309 18.35 -9.99 2.28
CA HIS A 309 19.42 -9.18 2.89
C HIS A 309 19.01 -7.71 3.07
N ALA A 310 18.36 -7.09 2.07
CA ALA A 310 17.86 -5.73 2.21
C ALA A 310 16.81 -5.62 3.33
N MET A 311 15.87 -6.56 3.40
CA MET A 311 14.89 -6.58 4.50
C MET A 311 15.53 -6.85 5.86
N LYS A 312 16.56 -7.71 5.94
CA LYS A 312 17.30 -7.95 7.18
C LYS A 312 17.98 -6.67 7.66
N GLU A 313 18.61 -5.92 6.76
CA GLU A 313 19.21 -4.61 7.07
C GLU A 313 18.15 -3.60 7.52
N ALA A 314 17.06 -3.46 6.76
CA ALA A 314 15.97 -2.55 7.10
C ALA A 314 15.33 -2.87 8.45
N ASN A 315 15.14 -4.15 8.76
CA ASN A 315 14.51 -4.59 10.00
C ASN A 315 15.46 -4.56 11.21
N ALA A 316 16.78 -4.44 11.00
CA ALA A 316 17.75 -4.35 12.09
C ALA A 316 17.57 -3.06 12.91
N THR A 317 17.12 -1.98 12.29
CA THR A 317 16.86 -0.68 12.96
C THR A 317 15.38 -0.38 13.14
N SER A 318 14.50 -1.22 12.59
CA SER A 318 13.05 -1.00 12.69
C SER A 318 12.50 -1.44 14.05
N LYS A 319 11.42 -0.81 14.51
CA LYS A 319 10.75 -1.16 15.78
C LYS A 319 9.24 -0.98 15.69
N THR A 320 8.51 -1.65 16.59
CA THR A 320 7.09 -1.38 16.80
C THR A 320 6.90 -0.11 17.65
N PHE A 321 5.71 0.47 17.59
CA PHE A 321 5.31 1.64 18.37
C PHE A 321 4.18 1.27 19.33
N GLU A 322 4.28 1.73 20.58
CA GLU A 322 3.45 1.28 21.71
C GLU A 322 1.95 1.52 21.52
N LYS A 323 1.56 2.55 20.76
CA LYS A 323 0.15 2.90 20.50
C LYS A 323 -0.41 2.32 19.21
N THR A 324 0.41 1.67 18.39
CA THR A 324 -0.03 1.12 17.11
C THR A 324 -0.41 -0.34 17.25
N PHE A 325 -1.54 -0.72 16.67
CA PHE A 325 -1.98 -2.10 16.59
C PHE A 325 -1.40 -2.78 15.34
N TYR A 326 -0.68 -3.89 15.51
CA TYR A 326 -0.07 -4.62 14.41
C TYR A 326 -0.77 -5.95 14.19
N ARG A 327 -1.13 -6.26 12.95
CA ARG A 327 -1.71 -7.55 12.58
C ARG A 327 -1.15 -8.06 11.26
N THR A 328 -0.89 -9.36 11.18
CA THR A 328 -0.57 -10.04 9.93
C THR A 328 -1.55 -11.14 9.64
N TYR A 329 -2.00 -11.23 8.40
CA TYR A 329 -2.69 -12.41 7.88
C TYR A 329 -1.72 -13.18 7.00
N VAL A 330 -1.17 -14.24 7.59
CA VAL A 330 -0.19 -15.13 6.99
C VAL A 330 -0.93 -16.18 6.17
N THR A 331 -0.53 -16.38 4.92
CA THR A 331 -1.16 -17.31 3.99
C THR A 331 -0.18 -18.39 3.55
N SER A 332 -0.70 -19.58 3.26
CA SER A 332 0.09 -20.70 2.73
C SER A 332 -0.79 -21.62 1.87
N ILE A 333 -0.26 -22.08 0.74
CA ILE A 333 -0.95 -22.98 -0.20
C ILE A 333 -0.11 -24.20 -0.56
N THR A 334 0.94 -24.47 0.22
CA THR A 334 1.86 -25.57 -0.03
C THR A 334 1.69 -26.70 0.99
N TYR A 335 2.32 -27.84 0.73
CA TYR A 335 2.50 -28.93 1.69
C TYR A 335 3.95 -29.41 1.67
N GLU A 336 4.45 -29.85 2.81
CA GLU A 336 5.77 -30.47 2.94
C GLU A 336 5.73 -31.89 2.36
N ASP A 337 6.70 -32.21 1.51
CA ASP A 337 6.99 -33.58 1.10
C ASP A 337 7.82 -34.28 2.19
N HIS A 338 7.32 -35.43 2.68
CA HIS A 338 7.90 -36.12 3.83
C HIS A 338 9.33 -36.65 3.58
N VAL A 339 9.73 -36.86 2.32
CA VAL A 339 11.04 -37.40 1.95
C VAL A 339 12.06 -36.28 1.74
N THR A 340 11.75 -35.32 0.86
CA THR A 340 12.67 -34.25 0.48
C THR A 340 12.65 -33.05 1.41
N LYS A 341 11.62 -32.92 2.24
CA LYS A 341 11.35 -31.74 3.11
C LYS A 341 11.12 -30.44 2.33
N TYR A 342 10.98 -30.52 1.02
CA TYR A 342 10.58 -29.39 0.18
C TYR A 342 9.07 -29.20 0.17
N HIS A 343 8.65 -27.99 -0.18
CA HIS A 343 7.24 -27.64 -0.26
C HIS A 343 6.74 -27.62 -1.70
N TYR A 344 5.54 -28.15 -1.89
CA TYR A 344 4.87 -28.26 -3.19
C TYR A 344 3.52 -27.54 -3.15
N PRO A 345 3.16 -26.75 -4.18
CA PRO A 345 1.87 -26.07 -4.23
C PRO A 345 0.72 -27.07 -4.38
N LYS A 346 -0.33 -26.85 -3.59
CA LYS A 346 -1.63 -27.49 -3.79
C LYS A 346 -2.28 -26.90 -5.04
N PHE A 347 -3.00 -27.73 -5.79
CA PHE A 347 -3.79 -27.23 -6.91
C PHE A 347 -4.85 -26.24 -6.42
N SER A 348 -4.91 -25.06 -7.04
CA SER A 348 -5.92 -24.05 -6.76
C SER A 348 -6.17 -23.21 -8.00
N PHE A 349 -7.44 -22.96 -8.33
CA PHE A 349 -7.82 -22.05 -9.41
C PHE A 349 -7.39 -20.59 -9.17
N SER A 350 -7.07 -20.24 -7.92
CA SER A 350 -6.53 -18.93 -7.54
C SER A 350 -5.02 -18.77 -7.82
N LEU A 351 -4.35 -19.84 -8.27
CA LEU A 351 -2.93 -19.82 -8.64
C LEU A 351 -2.79 -20.00 -10.16
N PRO A 352 -2.62 -18.90 -10.92
CA PRO A 352 -2.22 -18.97 -12.32
C PRO A 352 -0.98 -19.83 -12.51
N ILE A 353 -0.87 -20.49 -13.68
CA ILE A 353 0.23 -21.42 -14.00
C ILE A 353 1.63 -20.83 -13.71
N PRO A 354 1.95 -19.57 -14.09
CA PRO A 354 3.26 -18.98 -13.76
C PRO A 354 3.54 -18.92 -12.25
N ILE A 355 2.52 -18.61 -11.45
CA ILE A 355 2.62 -18.51 -9.99
C ILE A 355 2.73 -19.90 -9.36
N TYR A 356 2.06 -20.91 -9.91
CA TYR A 356 2.22 -22.30 -9.48
C TYR A 356 3.69 -22.74 -9.58
N PHE A 357 4.36 -22.45 -10.71
CA PHE A 357 5.78 -22.79 -10.86
C PHE A 357 6.68 -21.96 -9.94
N LEU A 358 6.40 -20.66 -9.77
CA LEU A 358 7.12 -19.82 -8.81
C LEU A 358 7.04 -20.40 -7.40
N SER A 359 5.84 -20.76 -6.94
CA SER A 359 5.59 -21.42 -5.65
C SER A 359 6.42 -22.69 -5.46
N ARG A 360 6.45 -23.54 -6.51
CA ARG A 360 7.21 -24.79 -6.50
C ARG A 360 8.71 -24.55 -6.42
N PHE A 361 9.23 -23.53 -7.11
CA PHE A 361 10.66 -23.20 -7.04
C PHE A 361 11.03 -22.54 -5.71
N THR A 362 10.18 -21.69 -5.15
CA THR A 362 10.35 -21.13 -3.80
C THR A 362 10.40 -22.22 -2.74
N GLY A 363 9.51 -23.23 -2.84
CA GLY A 363 9.44 -24.36 -1.92
C GLY A 363 10.62 -25.34 -1.95
N SER A 364 11.56 -25.18 -2.89
CA SER A 364 12.82 -25.91 -2.92
C SER A 364 14.02 -25.02 -3.22
N PHE A 365 13.90 -23.72 -2.94
CA PHE A 365 14.94 -22.74 -3.27
C PHE A 365 16.20 -22.98 -2.44
N LYS A 366 17.36 -22.78 -3.05
CA LYS A 366 18.64 -22.70 -2.35
C LYS A 366 19.49 -21.63 -3.00
N PHE A 367 20.27 -20.91 -2.20
CA PHE A 367 21.32 -20.06 -2.74
C PHE A 367 22.36 -20.96 -3.44
N PRO A 368 22.91 -20.54 -4.59
CA PRO A 368 24.05 -21.22 -5.22
C PRO A 368 25.20 -21.40 -4.21
N GLU A 369 25.90 -22.54 -4.25
CA GLU A 369 26.97 -22.87 -3.29
C GLU A 369 28.13 -21.86 -3.32
N ASP A 370 28.34 -21.21 -4.46
CA ASP A 370 29.35 -20.18 -4.68
C ASP A 370 28.90 -18.77 -4.27
N THR A 371 27.69 -18.61 -3.71
CA THR A 371 27.19 -17.32 -3.24
C THR A 371 28.04 -16.84 -2.06
N PRO A 372 28.74 -15.69 -2.17
CA PRO A 372 29.46 -15.13 -1.04
C PRO A 372 28.46 -14.70 0.05
N ASP A 373 28.65 -15.18 1.28
CA ASP A 373 27.84 -14.87 2.46
C ASP A 373 26.31 -14.90 2.19
N PRO A 374 25.73 -16.10 1.97
CA PRO A 374 24.31 -16.21 1.63
C PRO A 374 23.44 -15.63 2.77
N PRO A 375 22.39 -14.84 2.45
CA PRO A 375 21.56 -14.19 3.47
C PRO A 375 20.88 -15.15 4.46
N VAL A 376 20.71 -16.41 4.06
CA VAL A 376 20.17 -17.51 4.87
C VAL A 376 21.08 -18.73 4.66
N SER A 377 21.47 -19.38 5.76
CA SER A 377 22.30 -20.59 5.69
C SER A 377 21.50 -21.78 5.13
N TYR A 378 22.22 -22.78 4.64
CA TYR A 378 21.61 -24.01 4.11
C TYR A 378 20.70 -24.70 5.14
N GLU A 379 21.12 -24.71 6.41
CA GLU A 379 20.40 -25.33 7.54
C GLU A 379 19.15 -24.56 7.93
N GLU A 380 19.03 -23.28 7.57
CA GLU A 380 17.86 -22.46 7.89
C GLU A 380 16.87 -22.34 6.74
N MET A 381 17.26 -22.72 5.52
CA MET A 381 16.41 -22.60 4.32
C MET A 381 15.08 -23.34 4.45
N TYR A 382 14.99 -24.40 5.25
CA TYR A 382 13.73 -25.15 5.46
C TYR A 382 12.60 -24.27 6.01
N LYS A 383 12.93 -23.23 6.82
CA LYS A 383 11.96 -22.27 7.37
C LYS A 383 11.26 -21.46 6.27
N TRP A 384 11.90 -21.34 5.10
CA TRP A 384 11.46 -20.48 4.01
C TRP A 384 10.70 -21.21 2.89
N TYR A 385 10.56 -22.53 2.98
CA TYR A 385 9.95 -23.33 1.89
C TYR A 385 8.43 -23.21 1.83
N GLU A 386 7.75 -23.22 2.98
CA GLU A 386 6.31 -23.02 3.00
C GLU A 386 5.95 -21.65 2.43
N ASN A 387 5.04 -21.60 1.46
CA ASN A 387 4.67 -20.35 0.78
C ASN A 387 3.21 -20.33 0.27
N ASP A 388 2.74 -19.14 -0.08
CA ASP A 388 1.38 -18.85 -0.57
C ASP A 388 1.27 -18.78 -2.11
N GLY A 389 2.35 -19.06 -2.83
CA GLY A 389 2.47 -18.84 -4.26
C GLY A 389 3.54 -17.83 -4.65
N ILE A 390 3.72 -16.79 -3.83
CA ILE A 390 4.62 -15.66 -4.10
C ILE A 390 5.53 -15.39 -2.89
N CYS A 391 4.98 -15.42 -1.68
CA CYS A 391 5.66 -15.07 -0.45
C CYS A 391 5.84 -16.30 0.47
N PRO A 392 7.03 -16.51 1.03
CA PRO A 392 7.25 -17.54 2.04
C PRO A 392 6.46 -17.21 3.32
N LYS A 393 5.85 -18.23 3.95
CA LYS A 393 5.02 -18.12 5.15
C LYS A 393 5.78 -17.45 6.29
N TYR A 394 7.00 -17.90 6.54
CA TYR A 394 7.88 -17.36 7.58
C TYR A 394 8.15 -15.86 7.47
N SER A 395 8.19 -15.32 6.24
CA SER A 395 8.40 -13.89 6.02
C SER A 395 7.15 -13.05 6.31
N GLN A 396 5.97 -13.66 6.35
CA GLN A 396 4.70 -12.95 6.53
C GLN A 396 4.35 -12.69 7.99
N GLU A 397 4.96 -13.42 8.94
CA GLU A 397 4.56 -13.42 10.35
C GLU A 397 4.81 -12.07 11.04
N HIS A 398 6.00 -11.51 10.87
CA HIS A 398 6.45 -10.23 11.45
C HIS A 398 7.87 -9.92 10.92
N PRO A 399 8.38 -8.68 11.06
CA PRO A 399 9.68 -8.29 10.47
C PRO A 399 10.92 -8.85 11.19
N HIS A 400 10.82 -9.21 12.47
CA HIS A 400 11.95 -9.70 13.27
C HIS A 400 12.10 -11.23 13.25
N HIS A 401 13.30 -11.77 13.45
CA HIS A 401 13.52 -13.23 13.48
C HIS A 401 13.08 -13.88 14.80
N ASP A 402 13.22 -13.17 15.91
CA ASP A 402 12.83 -13.67 17.22
C ASP A 402 11.32 -13.52 17.41
N CYS A 403 10.64 -14.64 17.61
CA CYS A 403 9.25 -14.66 18.02
C CYS A 403 9.15 -15.03 19.50
N SER A 404 8.69 -14.10 20.31
CA SER A 404 8.44 -14.24 21.75
C SER A 404 7.08 -13.62 22.09
N LEU A 405 6.49 -14.00 23.24
CA LEU A 405 5.12 -13.59 23.59
C LEU A 405 4.94 -12.06 23.77
N ASP A 406 6.04 -11.34 23.99
CA ASP A 406 6.14 -9.89 24.03
C ASP A 406 6.26 -9.23 22.64
N LYS A 407 6.47 -10.01 21.57
CA LYS A 407 6.68 -9.51 20.20
C LYS A 407 5.62 -9.95 19.20
N CYS A 408 5.14 -11.19 19.33
CA CYS A 408 4.23 -11.85 18.38
C CYS A 408 3.25 -12.77 19.14
N LYS A 409 1.99 -12.82 18.71
CA LYS A 409 0.98 -13.77 19.20
C LYS A 409 0.35 -14.49 18.02
N HIS A 410 0.52 -15.80 17.94
CA HIS A 410 0.08 -16.60 16.80
C HIS A 410 -1.28 -17.24 17.03
N GLN A 411 -2.13 -17.17 16.01
CA GLN A 411 -3.48 -17.70 15.97
C GLN A 411 -3.69 -18.41 14.63
N LYS A 412 -4.59 -19.40 14.59
CA LYS A 412 -4.92 -20.12 13.35
C LYS A 412 -6.29 -19.72 12.83
N GLY A 413 -6.40 -19.63 11.51
CA GLY A 413 -7.63 -19.37 10.78
C GLY A 413 -7.95 -17.89 10.64
N LEU A 414 -9.24 -17.62 10.43
CA LEU A 414 -9.82 -16.28 10.49
C LEU A 414 -10.51 -16.10 11.85
N PRO A 415 -10.66 -14.85 12.33
CA PRO A 415 -11.41 -14.53 13.53
C PRO A 415 -12.92 -14.77 13.31
N GLU A 416 -13.38 -16.02 13.34
CA GLU A 416 -14.82 -16.36 13.32
C GLU A 416 -15.25 -16.92 14.67
N GLY A 417 -16.10 -16.19 15.40
CA GLY A 417 -16.72 -16.68 16.64
C GLY A 417 -15.74 -17.00 17.77
N ALA A 418 -14.49 -16.56 17.67
CA ALA A 418 -13.52 -16.68 18.75
C ALA A 418 -14.02 -15.88 19.96
N ALA A 419 -13.89 -16.46 21.16
CA ALA A 419 -14.11 -15.78 22.43
C ALA A 419 -13.34 -14.43 22.44
N PRO A 420 -13.82 -13.40 23.16
CA PRO A 420 -13.25 -12.05 23.10
C PRO A 420 -11.73 -12.09 23.28
N TYR A 421 -11.02 -11.96 22.15
CA TYR A 421 -9.57 -11.93 22.10
C TYR A 421 -9.14 -10.52 22.46
N LYS A 422 -8.31 -10.40 23.50
CA LYS A 422 -7.79 -9.10 23.91
C LYS A 422 -6.72 -8.66 22.91
N ILE A 423 -7.06 -7.67 22.09
CA ILE A 423 -6.12 -7.00 21.19
C ILE A 423 -5.19 -6.12 22.03
N GLU A 424 -3.90 -6.11 21.67
CA GLU A 424 -2.86 -5.32 22.33
C GLU A 424 -2.07 -4.51 21.28
N ALA A 425 -1.74 -3.26 21.61
CA ALA A 425 -0.90 -2.41 20.80
C ALA A 425 0.60 -2.70 21.05
N GLY A 426 1.46 -2.34 20.09
CA GLY A 426 2.92 -2.53 20.16
C GLY A 426 3.42 -3.94 19.85
N ILE A 427 2.53 -4.93 19.72
CA ILE A 427 2.84 -6.35 19.51
C ILE A 427 2.17 -6.85 18.22
N TRP A 428 2.82 -7.76 17.48
CA TRP A 428 2.25 -8.37 16.28
C TRP A 428 1.22 -9.44 16.61
N ASP A 429 -0.01 -9.27 16.14
CA ASP A 429 -1.06 -10.30 16.16
C ASP A 429 -1.06 -11.08 14.83
N VAL A 430 -0.65 -12.34 14.87
CA VAL A 430 -0.33 -13.16 13.69
C VAL A 430 -1.42 -14.21 13.46
N TRP A 431 -2.14 -14.10 12.33
CA TRP A 431 -3.23 -14.99 11.94
C TRP A 431 -2.83 -15.88 10.75
N GLU A 432 -2.58 -17.16 11.03
CA GLU A 432 -2.14 -18.15 10.04
C GLU A 432 -3.30 -18.83 9.32
N ASN A 433 -3.34 -18.66 8.01
CA ASN A 433 -4.41 -19.09 7.12
C ASN A 433 -3.89 -20.12 6.10
N ASP A 434 -3.79 -21.36 6.55
CA ASP A 434 -3.41 -22.49 5.70
C ASP A 434 -4.45 -22.71 4.57
N ASN A 435 -4.01 -23.33 3.48
CA ASN A 435 -4.81 -23.55 2.25
C ASN A 435 -5.36 -22.23 1.67
N THR A 436 -4.54 -21.19 1.67
CA THR A 436 -4.86 -19.87 1.14
C THR A 436 -3.71 -19.39 0.28
N SER A 437 -3.98 -19.09 -0.99
CA SER A 437 -2.99 -18.50 -1.88
C SER A 437 -2.77 -17.03 -1.57
N HIS A 438 -1.75 -16.44 -2.20
CA HIS A 438 -1.42 -15.01 -2.09
C HIS A 438 -2.62 -14.08 -2.37
N PHE A 439 -3.55 -14.49 -3.25
CA PHE A 439 -4.78 -13.75 -3.59
C PHE A 439 -6.04 -14.37 -2.97
N GLY A 440 -5.87 -15.24 -1.97
CA GLY A 440 -6.97 -15.97 -1.35
C GLY A 440 -7.80 -15.11 -0.39
N LEU A 441 -7.19 -14.10 0.24
CA LEU A 441 -7.85 -13.16 1.16
C LEU A 441 -8.17 -11.80 0.53
N VAL A 442 -7.36 -11.35 -0.45
CA VAL A 442 -7.53 -10.08 -1.18
C VAL A 442 -7.72 -10.40 -2.66
N SER A 443 -8.65 -9.71 -3.34
CA SER A 443 -9.20 -10.14 -4.64
C SER A 443 -8.29 -9.82 -5.83
N VAL A 444 -8.52 -10.56 -6.94
CA VAL A 444 -8.44 -9.96 -8.29
C VAL A 444 -9.66 -10.30 -9.17
N CYS A 445 -10.51 -11.31 -8.90
CA CYS A 445 -11.67 -11.61 -9.78
C CYS A 445 -12.86 -12.40 -9.16
N TYR A 446 -12.80 -12.91 -7.93
CA TYR A 446 -13.85 -13.80 -7.39
C TYR A 446 -14.14 -13.50 -5.92
N GLU A 447 -15.36 -13.05 -5.59
CA GLU A 447 -15.80 -12.80 -4.22
C GLU A 447 -16.09 -14.14 -3.49
N SER A 448 -15.04 -14.75 -2.94
CA SER A 448 -15.14 -16.03 -2.25
C SER A 448 -15.77 -15.89 -0.86
N HIS A 449 -16.31 -16.99 -0.32
CA HIS A 449 -16.81 -17.02 1.05
C HIS A 449 -15.73 -16.63 2.07
N LYS A 450 -14.51 -17.15 1.90
CA LYS A 450 -13.35 -16.84 2.76
C LYS A 450 -13.00 -15.35 2.77
N GLN A 451 -13.08 -14.67 1.62
CA GLN A 451 -12.84 -13.23 1.54
C GLN A 451 -13.92 -12.41 2.27
N ARG A 452 -15.20 -12.78 2.13
CA ARG A 452 -16.28 -12.14 2.89
C ARG A 452 -16.07 -12.25 4.39
N LEU A 453 -15.67 -13.44 4.85
CA LEU A 453 -15.36 -13.71 6.25
C LEU A 453 -14.16 -12.89 6.73
N PHE A 454 -13.10 -12.84 5.92
CA PHE A 454 -11.92 -12.02 6.19
C PHE A 454 -12.28 -10.54 6.38
N PHE A 455 -12.98 -9.92 5.43
CA PHE A 455 -13.31 -8.50 5.51
C PHE A 455 -14.31 -8.19 6.63
N ARG A 456 -15.24 -9.11 6.94
CA ARG A 456 -16.13 -8.97 8.10
C ARG A 456 -15.33 -8.97 9.41
N GLY A 457 -14.47 -9.96 9.62
CA GLY A 457 -13.63 -10.04 10.81
C GLY A 457 -12.62 -8.89 10.90
N TYR A 458 -12.12 -8.39 9.76
CA TYR A 458 -11.27 -7.22 9.71
C TYR A 458 -12.02 -5.95 10.13
N LYS A 459 -13.28 -5.75 9.68
CA LYS A 459 -14.11 -4.65 10.18
C LYS A 459 -14.33 -4.73 11.69
N GLU A 460 -14.69 -5.90 12.21
CA GLU A 460 -14.89 -6.11 13.65
C GLU A 460 -13.61 -5.80 14.46
N TYR A 461 -12.44 -6.12 13.91
CA TYR A 461 -11.15 -5.76 14.47
C TYR A 461 -10.93 -4.24 14.52
N LEU A 462 -11.21 -3.52 13.43
CA LEU A 462 -11.10 -2.05 13.41
C LEU A 462 -12.07 -1.40 14.39
N ASP A 463 -13.31 -1.90 14.47
CA ASP A 463 -14.31 -1.39 15.40
C ASP A 463 -13.89 -1.60 16.87
N GLN A 464 -13.21 -2.70 17.19
CA GLN A 464 -12.64 -2.95 18.52
C GLN A 464 -11.47 -1.99 18.84
N ILE A 465 -10.62 -1.68 17.86
CA ILE A 465 -9.54 -0.71 18.03
C ILE A 465 -10.11 0.68 18.29
N ASP A 466 -11.08 1.14 17.50
CA ASP A 466 -11.71 2.45 17.70
C ASP A 466 -12.34 2.57 19.09
N GLN A 467 -12.92 1.50 19.62
CA GLN A 467 -13.45 1.47 20.98
C GLN A 467 -12.36 1.52 22.07
N LEU A 468 -11.15 1.07 21.78
CA LEU A 468 -10.01 1.15 22.69
C LEU A 468 -9.33 2.52 22.64
N ASP A 469 -9.29 3.16 21.47
CA ASP A 469 -8.69 4.48 21.26
C ASP A 469 -9.58 5.63 21.75
N ASN A 470 -10.90 5.52 21.59
CA ASN A 470 -11.87 6.51 22.09
C ASN A 470 -12.09 6.46 23.62
N ARG A 471 -11.27 5.73 24.37
CA ARG A 471 -11.43 5.49 25.82
C ARG A 471 -10.48 6.28 26.70
#